data_AF-A0AAD7XU22-F1
#
_entry.id   AF-A0AAD7XU22-F1
#
_cell.length_a   1.000
_cell.length_b   1.000
_cell.length_c   1.000
_cell.angle_alpha   90.00
_cell.angle_beta   90.00
_cell.angle_gamma   90.00
#
_symmetry.space_group_name_H-M   'P 1'
#
loop_
_entity.id
_entity.type
_entity.pdbx_description
1 polymer ?
#
loop_
_entity_poly.entity_id
_entity_poly.type
_entity_poly.pdbx_seq_one_letter_code
_entity_poly.pdbx_strand_id
1 'polypeptide(L)'
;MWLHIDVRHAFELEHAVEEELTIKPFGDHSRTYYDVGDAKEFWKWIEDGLLPTVVTHEDAIGNTLPREEWRYFVEYNRVIGGIRIYQKRSEKRECHYKKVKQFYDACHPVHALDKSSFGYPDCSSEEFQDALDDRDLEHNLAVWRTGCFEMWVDLLDTDDVVGARLDYLKERRFVDKQTKSVTIELLLLNAQTDPLLCRAFLELKFDRVGRITPLEDIETVPVDPYHSDLELKVFKVFSSKAQYGDSDEWSKDREDVAHFESRVGVAITDMFLLRRVSVMSLYLLISRLFEVAWDGIPGYESVSTTLEVAKGRLLFFGGVIFGCLVLVFAGGGMLAFGQQLHEFHTYSNSIVSTLIVITTGDADLYEKQHIVDPFLANRHCSHARRSAATALDDRADERGKFLPARDRVDDEEEEEDEEEAGEHRRRARVPPPGTVV
;
A
#
# COMPACT_ATOMS: atom_id res chain seq x y z
N MET A 1 -5.31 -6.27 -33.87
CA MET A 1 -6.09 -5.15 -33.31
C MET A 1 -5.43 -4.86 -31.98
N TRP A 2 -4.57 -3.84 -31.92
CA TRP A 2 -3.75 -3.54 -30.75
C TRP A 2 -4.48 -2.45 -29.97
N LEU A 3 -4.82 -2.72 -28.72
CA LEU A 3 -5.24 -1.69 -27.76
C LEU A 3 -4.11 -0.67 -27.66
N HIS A 4 -4.20 0.45 -28.38
CA HIS A 4 -3.32 1.57 -28.16
C HIS A 4 -3.94 2.43 -27.06
N ILE A 5 -3.71 2.01 -25.82
CA ILE A 5 -3.77 2.95 -24.70
C ILE A 5 -2.62 3.92 -24.93
N ASP A 6 -2.86 5.22 -24.79
CA ASP A 6 -1.76 6.17 -24.67
C ASP A 6 -1.04 5.88 -23.34
N VAL A 7 0.05 5.12 -23.43
CA VAL A 7 0.86 4.70 -22.27
C VAL A 7 1.34 5.90 -21.47
N ARG A 8 1.50 7.06 -22.13
CA ARG A 8 1.91 8.29 -21.46
C ARG A 8 0.80 8.82 -20.56
N HIS A 9 -0.43 8.94 -21.05
CA HIS A 9 -1.56 9.39 -20.23
C HIS A 9 -1.87 8.43 -19.09
N ALA A 10 -1.81 7.13 -19.35
CA ALA A 10 -1.96 6.09 -18.31
C ALA A 10 -0.92 6.27 -17.19
N PHE A 11 0.36 6.42 -17.56
CA PHE A 11 1.44 6.63 -16.60
C PHE A 11 1.30 7.96 -15.84
N GLU A 12 0.98 9.06 -16.52
CA GLU A 12 0.78 10.37 -15.88
C GLU A 12 -0.40 10.33 -14.89
N LEU A 13 -1.49 9.62 -15.22
CA LEU A 13 -2.61 9.41 -14.31
C LEU A 13 -2.24 8.54 -13.10
N GLU A 14 -1.59 7.39 -13.32
CA GLU A 14 -1.13 6.49 -12.25
C GLU A 14 -0.22 7.24 -11.27
N HIS A 15 0.73 8.00 -11.79
CA HIS A 15 1.67 8.76 -10.97
C HIS A 15 1.01 9.92 -10.22
N ALA A 16 0.05 10.62 -10.83
CA ALA A 16 -0.69 11.68 -10.14
C ALA A 16 -1.55 11.12 -8.99
N VAL A 17 -2.19 9.96 -9.20
CA VAL A 17 -2.96 9.26 -8.15
C VAL A 17 -2.03 8.76 -7.04
N GLU A 18 -0.86 8.23 -7.39
CA GLU A 18 0.18 7.83 -6.44
C GLU A 18 0.65 9.00 -5.58
N GLU A 19 1.04 10.11 -6.21
CA GLU A 19 1.53 11.30 -5.50
C GLU A 19 0.53 11.81 -4.48
N GLU A 20 -0.75 11.89 -4.85
CA GLU A 20 -1.81 12.40 -3.97
C GLU A 20 -2.19 11.42 -2.85
N LEU A 21 -2.20 10.10 -3.11
CA LEU A 21 -2.62 9.12 -2.11
C LEU A 21 -1.49 8.64 -1.19
N THR A 22 -0.26 8.54 -1.70
CA THR A 22 0.86 7.91 -0.96
C THR A 22 1.94 8.90 -0.55
N ILE A 23 2.28 9.88 -1.40
CA ILE A 23 3.41 10.79 -1.19
C ILE A 23 2.99 12.05 -0.42
N LYS A 24 1.75 12.51 -0.61
CA LYS A 24 1.22 13.69 0.06
C LYS A 24 1.37 13.58 1.58
N PRO A 25 1.99 14.57 2.24
CA PRO A 25 2.19 14.51 3.68
C PRO A 25 0.87 14.71 4.43
N PHE A 26 0.69 13.99 5.53
CA PHE A 26 -0.46 14.13 6.43
C PHE A 26 -0.04 14.61 7.83
N GLY A 27 -0.97 15.25 8.55
CA GLY A 27 -0.74 15.80 9.89
C GLY A 27 0.31 16.92 9.90
N ASP A 28 1.27 16.86 10.82
CA ASP A 28 2.30 17.88 11.07
C ASP A 28 3.43 17.93 10.00
N HIS A 29 3.08 17.57 8.76
CA HIS A 29 3.78 17.88 7.50
C HIS A 29 5.04 17.10 7.11
N SER A 30 5.37 15.96 7.74
CA SER A 30 6.55 15.18 7.32
C SER A 30 6.30 13.69 7.12
N ARG A 31 5.07 13.20 7.28
CA ARG A 31 4.76 11.77 7.22
C ARG A 31 3.88 11.48 6.02
N THR A 32 4.21 10.41 5.33
CA THR A 32 3.55 9.92 4.13
C THR A 32 2.93 8.55 4.40
N TYR A 33 2.18 7.99 3.46
CA TYR A 33 1.66 6.62 3.55
C TYR A 33 2.75 5.59 3.92
N TYR A 34 3.97 5.80 3.43
CA TYR A 34 5.12 4.94 3.70
C TYR A 34 5.64 5.00 5.13
N ASP A 35 5.31 6.06 5.88
CA ASP A 35 5.76 6.31 7.24
C ASP A 35 4.79 5.79 8.31
N VAL A 36 3.69 5.14 7.91
CA VAL A 36 2.73 4.54 8.84
C VAL A 36 3.37 3.33 9.53
N GLY A 37 3.79 3.50 10.79
CA GLY A 37 4.50 2.49 11.56
C GLY A 37 3.64 1.74 12.57
N ASP A 38 2.54 2.33 13.05
CA ASP A 38 1.65 1.72 14.03
C ASP A 38 0.15 1.94 13.77
N ALA A 39 -0.70 1.29 14.56
CA ALA A 39 -2.16 1.37 14.39
C ALA A 39 -2.74 2.77 14.67
N LYS A 40 -2.08 3.59 15.50
CA LYS A 40 -2.51 4.97 15.78
C LYS A 40 -2.19 5.86 14.59
N GLU A 41 -1.00 5.71 14.01
CA GLU A 41 -0.56 6.40 12.81
C GLU A 41 -1.39 5.99 11.60
N PHE A 42 -1.83 4.73 11.51
CA PHE A 42 -2.80 4.30 10.51
C PHE A 42 -4.08 5.14 10.56
N TRP A 43 -4.70 5.26 11.74
CA TRP A 43 -5.92 6.07 11.87
C TRP A 43 -5.66 7.55 11.58
N LYS A 44 -4.52 8.09 12.05
CA LYS A 44 -4.13 9.47 11.74
C LYS A 44 -3.97 9.68 10.23
N TRP A 45 -3.38 8.73 9.51
CA TRP A 45 -3.28 8.80 8.05
C TRP A 45 -4.64 8.73 7.35
N ILE A 46 -5.57 7.89 7.83
CA ILE A 46 -6.93 7.85 7.29
C ILE A 46 -7.62 9.21 7.44
N GLU A 47 -7.52 9.82 8.61
CA GLU A 47 -8.23 11.07 8.95
C GLU A 47 -7.59 12.32 8.38
N ASP A 48 -6.26 12.43 8.47
CA ASP A 48 -5.55 13.64 8.09
C ASP A 48 -5.03 13.58 6.64
N GLY A 49 -4.96 12.37 6.06
CA GLY A 49 -4.36 12.13 4.74
C GLY A 49 -5.36 11.65 3.71
N LEU A 50 -5.87 10.42 3.88
CA LEU A 50 -6.69 9.76 2.88
C LEU A 50 -8.06 10.43 2.71
N LEU A 51 -8.84 10.56 3.78
CA LEU A 51 -10.21 11.07 3.68
C LEU A 51 -10.28 12.50 3.17
N PRO A 52 -9.50 13.47 3.66
CA PRO A 52 -9.56 14.84 3.13
C PRO A 52 -9.18 14.92 1.65
N THR A 53 -8.37 13.97 1.17
CA THR A 53 -7.94 13.92 -0.23
C THR A 53 -9.00 13.30 -1.15
N VAL A 54 -9.82 12.37 -0.64
CA VAL A 54 -10.83 11.66 -1.45
C VAL A 54 -12.25 12.20 -1.25
N VAL A 55 -12.58 12.65 -0.05
CA VAL A 55 -13.85 13.26 0.35
C VAL A 55 -13.67 14.77 0.33
N THR A 56 -13.91 15.37 -0.83
CA THR A 56 -13.79 16.83 -1.01
C THR A 56 -15.17 17.44 -1.16
N HIS A 57 -15.61 18.17 -0.14
CA HIS A 57 -16.89 18.88 -0.14
C HIS A 57 -16.77 20.37 -0.46
N GLU A 58 -15.54 20.89 -0.51
CA GLU A 58 -15.26 22.31 -0.76
C GLU A 58 -14.36 22.46 -1.99
N ASP A 59 -14.60 23.51 -2.78
CA ASP A 59 -13.73 23.89 -3.88
C ASP A 59 -12.40 24.49 -3.35
N ALA A 60 -11.47 24.78 -4.27
CA ALA A 60 -10.19 25.42 -3.92
C ALA A 60 -10.33 26.83 -3.29
N ILE A 61 -11.52 27.42 -3.30
CA ILE A 61 -11.86 28.73 -2.75
C ILE A 61 -12.58 28.59 -1.38
N GLY A 62 -12.95 27.37 -0.98
CA GLY A 62 -13.70 27.07 0.25
C GLY A 62 -15.22 27.17 0.10
N ASN A 63 -15.76 27.21 -1.12
CA ASN A 63 -17.21 27.12 -1.32
C ASN A 63 -17.64 25.66 -1.28
N THR A 64 -18.77 25.37 -0.64
CA THR A 64 -19.34 24.03 -0.64
C THR A 64 -19.78 23.62 -2.05
N LEU A 65 -19.25 22.50 -2.51
CA LEU A 65 -19.61 21.88 -3.78
C LEU A 65 -21.04 21.31 -3.69
N PRO A 66 -21.80 21.30 -4.80
CA PRO A 66 -23.07 20.58 -4.84
C PRO A 66 -22.81 19.07 -4.63
N ARG A 67 -23.78 18.37 -4.03
CA ARG A 67 -23.65 16.95 -3.67
C ARG A 67 -23.26 16.03 -4.83
N GLU A 68 -23.62 16.40 -6.06
CA GLU A 68 -23.27 15.66 -7.28
C GLU A 68 -21.76 15.71 -7.59
N GLU A 69 -21.06 16.72 -7.08
CA GLU A 69 -19.64 16.99 -7.29
C GLU A 69 -18.75 16.47 -6.14
N TRP A 70 -19.31 15.94 -5.05
CA TRP A 70 -18.54 15.39 -3.91
C TRP A 70 -17.70 14.16 -4.26
N ARG A 71 -17.90 13.60 -5.46
CA ARG A 71 -17.17 12.43 -5.95
C ARG A 71 -15.92 12.78 -6.76
N TYR A 72 -15.58 14.06 -6.92
CA TYR A 72 -14.39 14.44 -7.67
C TYR A 72 -13.13 14.36 -6.80
N PHE A 73 -12.14 13.64 -7.32
CA PHE A 73 -10.79 13.49 -6.81
C PHE A 73 -9.85 14.28 -7.73
N VAL A 74 -9.14 15.26 -7.18
CA VAL A 74 -8.14 16.06 -7.92
C VAL A 74 -8.73 16.64 -9.22
N GLU A 75 -9.82 17.39 -9.08
CA GLU A 75 -10.60 18.09 -10.13
C GLU A 75 -11.28 17.20 -11.19
N TYR A 76 -10.53 16.37 -11.92
CA TYR A 76 -11.01 15.68 -13.13
C TYR A 76 -11.30 14.19 -12.95
N ASN A 77 -10.83 13.58 -11.87
CA ASN A 77 -11.09 12.17 -11.61
C ASN A 77 -12.38 12.06 -10.80
N ARG A 78 -13.24 11.11 -11.14
CA ARG A 78 -14.46 10.84 -10.39
C ARG A 78 -14.34 9.49 -9.72
N VAL A 79 -14.50 9.44 -8.40
CA VAL A 79 -14.59 8.16 -7.70
C VAL A 79 -15.91 7.47 -8.07
N ILE A 80 -15.81 6.24 -8.59
CA ILE A 80 -16.94 5.35 -8.83
C ILE A 80 -17.21 4.57 -7.54
N GLY A 81 -18.46 4.58 -7.10
CA GLY A 81 -18.86 3.91 -5.87
C GLY A 81 -18.41 4.68 -4.63
N GLY A 82 -17.49 4.10 -3.87
CA GLY A 82 -16.96 4.68 -2.64
C GLY A 82 -15.60 4.06 -2.27
N ILE A 83 -15.13 4.33 -1.05
CA ILE A 83 -13.89 3.75 -0.54
C ILE A 83 -14.22 2.42 0.11
N ARG A 84 -13.57 1.35 -0.34
CA ARG A 84 -13.70 0.04 0.30
C ARG A 84 -12.51 -0.22 1.21
N ILE A 85 -12.78 -0.57 2.45
CA ILE A 85 -11.78 -0.90 3.46
C ILE A 85 -11.97 -2.36 3.83
N TYR A 86 -11.02 -3.20 3.43
CA TYR A 86 -10.97 -4.61 3.79
C TYR A 86 -9.98 -4.84 4.92
N GLN A 87 -10.30 -5.76 5.81
CA GLN A 87 -9.38 -6.21 6.85
C GLN A 87 -9.25 -7.72 6.81
N LYS A 88 -8.02 -8.21 6.76
CA LYS A 88 -7.69 -9.62 7.03
C LYS A 88 -7.29 -9.79 8.48
N ARG A 89 -7.93 -10.72 9.18
CA ARG A 89 -7.58 -11.09 10.55
C ARG A 89 -6.96 -12.47 10.60
N SER A 90 -6.20 -12.73 11.66
CA SER A 90 -5.59 -14.02 11.89
C SER A 90 -6.17 -14.70 13.10
N GLU A 91 -6.31 -16.02 12.97
CA GLU A 91 -7.00 -16.84 13.95
C GLU A 91 -6.38 -16.67 15.35
N LYS A 92 -7.23 -16.55 16.37
CA LYS A 92 -6.79 -16.56 17.76
C LYS A 92 -6.52 -17.99 18.18
N ARG A 93 -5.26 -18.34 18.46
CA ARG A 93 -4.91 -19.65 19.02
C ARG A 93 -4.18 -19.51 20.35
N GLU A 94 -4.30 -20.54 21.18
CA GLU A 94 -3.46 -20.63 22.37
C GLU A 94 -1.98 -20.75 21.98
N CYS A 95 -1.12 -19.99 22.65
CA CYS A 95 0.31 -20.05 22.39
C CYS A 95 0.89 -21.42 22.74
N HIS A 96 1.49 -22.10 21.76
CA HIS A 96 2.09 -23.42 21.94
C HIS A 96 3.21 -23.44 23.00
N TYR A 97 3.98 -22.35 23.10
CA TYR A 97 5.11 -22.26 24.02
C TYR A 97 4.70 -21.71 25.39
N LYS A 98 4.84 -22.54 26.45
CA LYS A 98 4.45 -22.19 27.83
C LYS A 98 5.04 -20.87 28.34
N LYS A 99 6.30 -20.57 28.00
CA LYS A 99 6.96 -19.31 28.40
C LYS A 99 6.35 -18.10 27.69
N VAL A 100 5.94 -18.24 26.44
CA VAL A 100 5.31 -17.17 25.65
C VAL A 100 3.91 -16.88 26.18
N LYS A 101 3.18 -17.91 26.62
CA LYS A 101 1.86 -17.77 27.25
C LYS A 101 1.86 -16.89 28.52
N GLN A 102 3.02 -16.70 29.17
CA GLN A 102 3.15 -15.78 30.32
C GLN A 102 3.15 -14.30 29.92
N PHE A 103 3.50 -14.00 28.66
CA PHE A 103 3.59 -12.63 28.13
C PHE A 103 2.44 -12.27 27.19
N TYR A 104 1.85 -13.27 26.52
CA TYR A 104 0.81 -13.08 25.51
C TYR A 104 -0.43 -13.90 25.85
N ASP A 105 -1.58 -13.23 25.82
CA ASP A 105 -2.89 -13.86 26.06
C ASP A 105 -3.23 -14.89 24.97
N ALA A 106 -2.84 -14.59 23.72
CA ALA A 106 -3.06 -15.45 22.56
C ALA A 106 -1.96 -15.25 21.52
N CYS A 107 -1.82 -16.25 20.64
CA CYS A 107 -0.91 -16.24 19.52
C CYS A 107 -1.69 -16.16 18.20
N HIS A 108 -1.12 -15.46 17.23
CA HIS A 108 -1.71 -15.23 15.92
C HIS A 108 -0.79 -15.79 14.84
N PRO A 109 -1.04 -17.01 14.32
CA PRO A 109 -0.20 -17.59 13.27
C PRO A 109 -0.25 -16.73 12.00
N VAL A 110 0.86 -16.69 11.25
CA VAL A 110 0.97 -15.84 10.03
C VAL A 110 0.08 -16.36 8.89
N HIS A 111 -0.10 -17.68 8.80
CA HIS A 111 -0.80 -18.33 7.68
C HIS A 111 -2.25 -18.71 7.97
N ALA A 112 -2.71 -18.69 9.22
CA ALA A 112 -4.10 -19.03 9.54
C ALA A 112 -4.94 -17.75 9.65
N LEU A 113 -5.90 -17.61 8.74
CA LEU A 113 -6.87 -16.52 8.73
C LEU A 113 -8.03 -16.85 9.67
N ASP A 114 -8.51 -15.83 10.38
CA ASP A 114 -9.73 -15.95 11.18
C ASP A 114 -10.94 -15.90 10.26
N LYS A 115 -11.83 -16.88 10.35
CA LYS A 115 -13.07 -16.95 9.55
C LYS A 115 -14.30 -16.50 10.34
N SER A 116 -14.15 -16.19 11.63
CA SER A 116 -15.25 -15.73 12.46
C SER A 116 -15.74 -14.35 12.01
N SER A 117 -17.03 -14.05 12.18
CA SER A 117 -17.55 -12.71 11.90
C SER A 117 -16.99 -11.71 12.92
N PHE A 118 -16.64 -10.51 12.45
CA PHE A 118 -16.07 -9.42 13.23
C PHE A 118 -16.55 -8.09 12.63
N GLY A 119 -16.75 -7.08 13.47
CA GLY A 119 -17.19 -5.76 13.01
C GLY A 119 -18.72 -5.61 12.88
N TYR A 120 -19.16 -4.95 11.81
CA TYR A 120 -20.55 -4.53 11.64
C TYR A 120 -21.48 -5.75 11.46
N PRO A 121 -22.61 -5.84 12.18
CA PRO A 121 -23.46 -7.03 12.22
C PRO A 121 -24.08 -7.43 10.86
N ASP A 122 -24.11 -6.53 9.88
CA ASP A 122 -24.77 -6.75 8.57
C ASP A 122 -23.87 -7.24 7.43
N CYS A 123 -22.57 -7.49 7.64
CA CYS A 123 -21.73 -8.03 6.55
C CYS A 123 -22.00 -9.53 6.26
N SER A 124 -22.91 -10.17 7.01
CA SER A 124 -23.23 -11.59 6.89
C SER A 124 -24.57 -11.86 6.19
N SER A 125 -25.06 -10.97 5.33
CA SER A 125 -26.23 -11.31 4.52
C SER A 125 -25.86 -12.50 3.63
N GLU A 126 -26.44 -13.66 3.90
CA GLU A 126 -26.42 -14.86 3.05
C GLU A 126 -26.74 -14.50 1.57
N GLU A 127 -27.42 -13.37 1.33
CA GLU A 127 -27.69 -12.80 0.00
C GLU A 127 -26.44 -12.55 -0.86
N PHE A 128 -25.28 -12.17 -0.29
CA PHE A 128 -24.07 -11.95 -1.09
C PHE A 128 -23.34 -13.26 -1.45
N GLN A 129 -23.65 -14.35 -0.75
CA GLN A 129 -23.16 -15.69 -1.07
C GLN A 129 -23.92 -16.30 -2.26
N ASP A 130 -25.21 -15.99 -2.41
CA ASP A 130 -26.06 -16.50 -3.50
C ASP A 130 -25.82 -15.78 -4.85
N ALA A 131 -25.35 -14.54 -4.86
CA ALA A 131 -25.01 -13.80 -6.09
C ALA A 131 -23.72 -14.28 -6.79
N LEU A 132 -22.98 -15.23 -6.20
CA LEU A 132 -21.65 -15.66 -6.65
C LEU A 132 -21.57 -17.14 -7.07
N ASP A 133 -22.70 -17.80 -7.29
CA ASP A 133 -22.78 -19.21 -7.73
C ASP A 133 -22.32 -19.44 -9.21
N ASP A 134 -21.62 -18.46 -9.79
CA ASP A 134 -21.00 -18.54 -11.12
C ASP A 134 -19.59 -19.15 -10.99
N ARG A 135 -19.54 -20.48 -11.10
CA ARG A 135 -18.48 -21.41 -10.64
C ARG A 135 -17.06 -21.18 -11.16
N ASP A 136 -16.86 -20.32 -12.16
CA ASP A 136 -15.54 -20.08 -12.76
C ASP A 136 -14.81 -18.85 -12.16
N LEU A 137 -15.54 -17.89 -11.57
CA LEU A 137 -14.94 -16.72 -10.89
C LEU A 137 -14.57 -17.02 -9.42
N GLU A 138 -15.10 -18.12 -8.89
CA GLU A 138 -15.07 -18.51 -7.49
C GLU A 138 -13.65 -18.82 -6.99
N HIS A 139 -12.81 -19.47 -7.80
CA HIS A 139 -11.53 -19.99 -7.29
C HIS A 139 -10.49 -18.91 -6.99
N ASN A 140 -10.51 -17.80 -7.74
CA ASN A 140 -9.59 -16.70 -7.49
C ASN A 140 -10.15 -15.69 -6.48
N LEU A 141 -11.46 -15.40 -6.48
CA LEU A 141 -12.06 -14.42 -5.56
C LEU A 141 -12.39 -14.99 -4.16
N ALA A 142 -12.75 -16.28 -4.04
CA ALA A 142 -13.09 -16.87 -2.75
C ALA A 142 -11.90 -16.96 -1.79
N VAL A 143 -10.67 -17.11 -2.32
CA VAL A 143 -9.43 -17.10 -1.52
C VAL A 143 -9.21 -15.73 -0.87
N TRP A 144 -9.64 -14.64 -1.51
CA TRP A 144 -9.52 -13.30 -0.95
C TRP A 144 -10.61 -12.95 0.06
N ARG A 145 -11.78 -13.62 0.05
CA ARG A 145 -12.94 -13.21 0.89
C ARG A 145 -13.11 -14.01 2.18
N THR A 146 -12.56 -15.23 2.31
CA THR A 146 -12.69 -15.95 3.59
C THR A 146 -11.87 -15.29 4.70
N GLY A 147 -12.54 -14.73 5.70
CA GLY A 147 -11.90 -14.07 6.84
C GLY A 147 -11.55 -12.60 6.63
N CYS A 148 -12.23 -11.95 5.69
CA CYS A 148 -12.12 -10.52 5.44
C CYS A 148 -13.34 -9.77 5.99
N PHE A 149 -13.10 -8.66 6.67
CA PHE A 149 -14.13 -7.72 7.11
C PHE A 149 -14.10 -6.55 6.16
N GLU A 150 -15.25 -6.20 5.60
CA GLU A 150 -15.37 -5.14 4.62
C GLU A 150 -16.19 -3.99 5.21
N MET A 151 -15.75 -2.78 4.92
CA MET A 151 -16.52 -1.58 5.18
C MET A 151 -16.48 -0.70 3.95
N TRP A 152 -17.60 -0.06 3.65
CA TRP A 152 -17.67 0.97 2.63
C TRP A 152 -17.87 2.32 3.27
N VAL A 153 -17.17 3.30 2.72
CA VAL A 153 -17.40 4.72 2.96
C VAL A 153 -17.99 5.27 1.67
N ASP A 154 -19.26 5.69 1.72
CA ASP A 154 -19.88 6.39 0.60
C ASP A 154 -19.42 7.84 0.61
N LEU A 155 -19.01 8.34 -0.56
CA LEU A 155 -18.55 9.71 -0.74
C LEU A 155 -19.70 10.71 -0.85
N LEU A 156 -20.95 10.23 -0.96
CA LEU A 156 -22.13 11.08 -0.88
C LEU A 156 -22.63 11.31 0.55
N ASP A 157 -22.00 10.69 1.54
CA ASP A 157 -22.28 10.93 2.94
C ASP A 157 -21.62 12.23 3.41
N THR A 158 -22.24 12.91 4.38
CA THR A 158 -21.65 14.11 4.99
C THR A 158 -20.43 13.74 5.84
N ASP A 159 -19.53 14.70 6.06
CA ASP A 159 -18.32 14.50 6.90
C ASP A 159 -18.65 13.94 8.28
N ASP A 160 -19.76 14.38 8.89
CA ASP A 160 -20.23 13.87 10.18
C ASP A 160 -20.57 12.35 10.14
N VAL A 161 -21.16 11.88 9.04
CA VAL A 161 -21.55 10.46 8.87
C VAL A 161 -20.30 9.61 8.61
N VAL A 162 -19.38 10.11 7.79
CA VAL A 162 -18.08 9.46 7.54
C VAL A 162 -17.25 9.40 8.82
N GLY A 163 -17.17 10.50 9.57
CA GLY A 163 -16.49 10.58 10.87
C GLY A 163 -17.09 9.62 11.90
N ALA A 164 -18.41 9.61 12.06
CA ALA A 164 -19.09 8.67 12.97
C ALA A 164 -18.84 7.20 12.60
N ARG A 165 -18.76 6.91 11.30
CA ARG A 165 -18.41 5.58 10.78
C ARG A 165 -16.96 5.19 11.11
N LEU A 166 -16.01 6.12 11.02
CA LEU A 166 -14.63 5.88 11.45
C LEU A 166 -14.52 5.73 12.97
N ASP A 167 -15.20 6.57 13.74
CA ASP A 167 -15.23 6.47 15.20
C ASP A 167 -15.78 5.12 15.64
N TYR A 168 -16.84 4.65 15.00
CA TYR A 168 -17.39 3.30 15.21
C TYR A 168 -16.32 2.21 15.03
N LEU A 169 -15.49 2.30 13.98
CA LEU A 169 -14.40 1.35 13.73
C LEU A 169 -13.31 1.44 14.79
N LYS A 170 -12.93 2.66 15.19
CA LYS A 170 -11.90 2.91 16.22
C LYS A 170 -12.33 2.37 17.58
N GLU A 171 -13.54 2.69 18.01
CA GLU A 171 -14.11 2.25 19.29
C GLU A 171 -14.16 0.73 19.40
N ARG A 172 -14.50 0.05 18.29
CA ARG A 172 -14.52 -1.41 18.21
C ARG A 172 -13.16 -2.05 17.96
N ARG A 173 -12.09 -1.26 17.91
CA ARG A 173 -10.72 -1.72 17.65
C ARG A 173 -10.67 -2.53 16.35
N PHE A 174 -11.21 -1.95 15.28
CA PHE A 174 -11.17 -2.57 13.96
C PHE A 174 -9.74 -3.02 13.67
N VAL A 175 -8.76 -2.13 13.80
CA VAL A 175 -7.33 -2.49 13.80
C VAL A 175 -6.87 -2.87 15.21
N ASP A 176 -6.37 -4.10 15.35
CA ASP A 176 -5.90 -4.67 16.61
C ASP A 176 -4.77 -5.71 16.41
N LYS A 177 -4.39 -6.43 17.47
CA LYS A 177 -3.32 -7.44 17.45
C LYS A 177 -3.60 -8.64 16.51
N GLN A 178 -4.85 -8.89 16.12
CA GLN A 178 -5.21 -9.97 15.20
C GLN A 178 -5.10 -9.53 13.74
N THR A 179 -5.10 -8.23 13.50
CA THR A 179 -5.03 -7.64 12.16
C THR A 179 -3.77 -8.11 11.47
N LYS A 180 -3.92 -8.58 10.24
CA LYS A 180 -2.83 -9.05 9.38
C LYS A 180 -2.59 -8.08 8.23
N SER A 181 -3.66 -7.60 7.61
CA SER A 181 -3.58 -6.47 6.70
C SER A 181 -4.87 -5.69 6.67
N VAL A 182 -4.75 -4.40 6.36
CA VAL A 182 -5.87 -3.53 6.00
C VAL A 182 -5.62 -3.08 4.56
N THR A 183 -6.59 -3.30 3.70
CA THR A 183 -6.55 -2.95 2.29
C THR A 183 -7.60 -1.88 2.03
N ILE A 184 -7.23 -0.85 1.29
CA ILE A 184 -8.12 0.23 0.88
C ILE A 184 -8.13 0.22 -0.63
N GLU A 185 -9.32 0.12 -1.20
CA GLU A 185 -9.54 0.07 -2.64
C GLU A 185 -10.41 1.25 -3.06
N LEU A 186 -9.96 1.97 -4.09
CA LEU A 186 -10.68 3.05 -4.74
C LEU A 186 -10.72 2.80 -6.25
N LEU A 187 -11.85 3.13 -6.87
CA LEU A 187 -12.00 3.10 -8.31
C LEU A 187 -12.25 4.52 -8.82
N LEU A 188 -11.35 5.03 -9.65
CA LEU A 188 -11.38 6.39 -10.18
C LEU A 188 -11.64 6.35 -11.69
N LEU A 189 -12.46 7.25 -12.19
CA LEU A 189 -12.71 7.48 -13.61
C LEU A 189 -12.18 8.85 -13.99
N ASN A 190 -11.14 8.90 -14.81
CA ASN A 190 -10.72 10.13 -15.45
C ASN A 190 -11.48 10.29 -16.77
N ALA A 191 -12.18 11.41 -16.95
CA ALA A 191 -13.03 11.67 -18.12
C ALA A 191 -12.48 12.74 -19.07
N GLN A 192 -11.25 13.25 -18.86
CA GLN A 192 -10.79 14.48 -19.50
C GLN A 192 -10.33 14.31 -20.96
N THR A 193 -9.67 13.20 -21.30
CA THR A 193 -9.15 12.95 -22.65
C THR A 193 -9.74 11.66 -23.21
N ASP A 194 -9.20 10.53 -22.76
CA ASP A 194 -9.73 9.19 -23.00
C ASP A 194 -10.24 8.67 -21.66
N PRO A 195 -11.46 8.09 -21.59
CA PRO A 195 -11.98 7.60 -20.33
C PRO A 195 -11.10 6.47 -19.80
N LEU A 196 -10.30 6.78 -18.78
CA LEU A 196 -9.41 5.85 -18.09
C LEU A 196 -10.01 5.50 -16.73
N LEU A 197 -10.07 4.21 -16.45
CA LEU A 197 -10.46 3.67 -15.18
C LEU A 197 -9.19 3.31 -14.41
N CYS A 198 -8.95 4.00 -13.31
CA CYS A 198 -7.82 3.78 -12.42
C CYS A 198 -8.29 3.06 -11.16
N ARG A 199 -7.70 1.92 -10.85
CA ARG A 199 -7.85 1.24 -9.56
C ARG A 199 -6.67 1.61 -8.68
N ALA A 200 -6.94 2.17 -7.50
CA ALA A 200 -5.92 2.39 -6.48
C ALA A 200 -6.12 1.38 -5.35
N PHE A 201 -5.13 0.53 -5.11
CA PHE A 201 -5.12 -0.51 -4.10
C PHE A 201 -3.98 -0.25 -3.11
N LEU A 202 -4.32 0.09 -1.87
CA LEU A 202 -3.36 0.41 -0.80
C LEU A 202 -3.48 -0.63 0.32
N GLU A 203 -2.47 -1.45 0.55
CA GLU A 203 -2.42 -2.51 1.57
C GLU A 203 -1.37 -2.22 2.64
N LEU A 204 -1.81 -2.03 3.89
CA LEU A 204 -0.94 -1.97 5.06
C LEU A 204 -0.86 -3.35 5.71
N LYS A 205 0.29 -4.02 5.60
CA LYS A 205 0.56 -5.33 6.22
C LYS A 205 1.07 -5.18 7.64
N PHE A 206 0.36 -5.79 8.60
CA PHE A 206 0.69 -5.80 10.01
C PHE A 206 1.48 -7.06 10.33
N ASP A 207 2.79 -6.91 10.53
CA ASP A 207 3.65 -8.00 10.96
C ASP A 207 3.43 -8.32 12.44
N ARG A 208 3.75 -9.55 12.83
CA ARG A 208 3.63 -10.00 14.24
C ARG A 208 4.59 -9.30 15.20
N VAL A 209 5.59 -8.62 14.65
CA VAL A 209 6.54 -7.80 15.41
C VAL A 209 5.94 -6.41 15.71
N GLY A 210 4.79 -6.07 15.13
CA GLY A 210 4.14 -4.77 15.27
C GLY A 210 4.57 -3.75 14.22
N ARG A 211 5.43 -4.14 13.27
CA ARG A 211 5.78 -3.33 12.10
C ARG A 211 4.62 -3.32 11.11
N ILE A 212 4.37 -2.18 10.51
CA ILE A 212 3.47 -2.04 9.36
C ILE A 212 4.32 -1.89 8.10
N THR A 213 3.97 -2.63 7.05
CA THR A 213 4.60 -2.53 5.73
C THR A 213 3.54 -2.06 4.73
N PRO A 214 3.65 -0.81 4.23
CA PRO A 214 2.79 -0.30 3.17
C PRO A 214 3.11 -0.97 1.84
N LEU A 215 2.06 -1.15 1.03
CA LEU A 215 2.13 -1.69 -0.32
C LEU A 215 1.04 -1.03 -1.15
N GLU A 216 1.41 -0.49 -2.27
CA GLU A 216 0.53 0.18 -3.22
C GLU A 216 0.55 -0.54 -4.56
N ASP A 217 -0.60 -0.51 -5.22
CA ASP A 217 -0.80 -1.02 -6.57
C ASP A 217 -1.83 -0.12 -7.26
N ILE A 218 -1.36 0.74 -8.16
CA ILE A 218 -2.17 1.73 -8.86
C ILE A 218 -2.12 1.40 -10.35
N GLU A 219 -3.30 1.17 -10.92
CA GLU A 219 -3.43 0.51 -12.20
C GLU A 219 -4.50 1.17 -13.05
N THR A 220 -4.18 1.51 -14.29
CA THR A 220 -5.13 2.11 -15.24
C THR A 220 -5.51 1.18 -16.37
N VAL A 221 -6.79 1.25 -16.75
CA VAL A 221 -7.37 0.50 -17.86
C VAL A 221 -8.32 1.42 -18.66
N PRO A 222 -8.29 1.41 -20.00
CA PRO A 222 -9.25 2.15 -20.80
C PRO A 222 -10.66 1.58 -20.59
N VAL A 223 -11.64 2.45 -20.38
CA VAL A 223 -13.04 2.03 -20.20
C VAL A 223 -13.58 1.38 -21.48
N ASP A 224 -13.22 1.92 -22.65
CA ASP A 224 -13.60 1.37 -23.94
C ASP A 224 -12.37 0.94 -24.74
N PRO A 225 -12.00 -0.36 -24.70
CA PRO A 225 -10.90 -0.87 -25.51
C PRO A 225 -11.22 -0.93 -27.01
N TYR A 226 -12.46 -0.67 -27.44
CA TYR A 226 -12.94 -0.89 -28.80
C TYR A 226 -13.52 0.35 -29.49
N HIS A 227 -13.41 1.53 -28.86
CA HIS A 227 -13.87 2.84 -29.32
C HIS A 227 -14.63 2.84 -30.67
N SER A 228 -15.86 2.31 -30.61
CA SER A 228 -16.94 2.46 -31.59
C SER A 228 -18.22 1.98 -30.91
N ASP A 229 -19.04 2.93 -30.45
CA ASP A 229 -20.43 2.82 -29.96
C ASP A 229 -20.71 2.42 -28.50
N LEU A 230 -19.72 2.13 -27.63
CA LEU A 230 -19.97 1.69 -26.24
C LEU A 230 -20.07 2.83 -25.20
N GLU A 231 -19.66 4.04 -25.55
CA GLU A 231 -19.83 5.27 -24.74
C GLU A 231 -21.27 5.47 -24.22
N LEU A 232 -22.25 4.97 -24.97
CA LEU A 232 -23.65 5.19 -24.67
C LEU A 232 -24.24 4.27 -23.59
N LYS A 233 -23.61 3.17 -23.17
CA LYS A 233 -24.23 2.25 -22.19
C LYS A 233 -23.75 2.45 -20.76
N VAL A 234 -22.44 2.50 -20.53
CA VAL A 234 -21.89 2.71 -19.18
C VAL A 234 -22.29 4.09 -18.67
N PHE A 235 -22.11 5.13 -19.49
CA PHE A 235 -22.49 6.49 -19.11
C PHE A 235 -24.00 6.65 -18.93
N LYS A 236 -24.86 5.95 -19.70
CA LYS A 236 -26.33 5.97 -19.49
C LYS A 236 -26.76 5.25 -18.22
N VAL A 237 -26.12 4.14 -17.85
CA VAL A 237 -26.46 3.42 -16.60
C VAL A 237 -26.12 4.29 -15.40
N PHE A 238 -24.95 4.93 -15.37
CA PHE A 238 -24.55 5.78 -14.26
C PHE A 238 -25.25 7.15 -14.24
N SER A 239 -25.47 7.79 -15.40
CA SER A 239 -26.11 9.13 -15.44
C SER A 239 -27.62 9.09 -15.24
N SER A 240 -28.33 8.08 -15.76
CA SER A 240 -29.80 8.03 -15.61
C SER A 240 -30.27 7.62 -14.22
N LYS A 241 -29.46 6.83 -13.50
CA LYS A 241 -29.81 6.35 -12.15
C LYS A 241 -29.37 7.27 -11.01
N ALA A 242 -28.28 8.02 -11.19
CA ALA A 242 -27.83 8.99 -10.17
C ALA A 242 -28.80 10.14 -9.93
N GLN A 243 -29.81 10.32 -10.80
CA GLN A 243 -30.73 11.45 -10.76
C GLN A 243 -32.01 11.18 -9.92
N TYR A 244 -32.25 9.95 -9.45
CA TYR A 244 -33.43 9.62 -8.64
C TYR A 244 -33.03 9.34 -7.18
N GLY A 245 -33.17 10.39 -6.36
CA GLY A 245 -32.81 10.39 -4.94
C GLY A 245 -33.86 9.78 -4.02
N ASP A 246 -34.15 8.49 -4.15
CA ASP A 246 -34.89 7.73 -3.14
C ASP A 246 -33.92 6.83 -2.35
N SER A 247 -33.86 6.98 -1.02
CA SER A 247 -32.81 6.38 -0.18
C SER A 247 -32.90 4.85 -0.11
N ASP A 248 -34.09 4.29 -0.29
CA ASP A 248 -34.30 2.84 -0.21
C ASP A 248 -33.81 2.11 -1.47
N GLU A 249 -33.82 2.78 -2.63
CA GLU A 249 -33.35 2.22 -3.90
C GLU A 249 -31.81 2.14 -3.97
N TRP A 250 -31.12 3.00 -3.20
CA TRP A 250 -29.66 3.03 -3.14
C TRP A 250 -29.04 1.75 -2.58
N SER A 251 -29.74 1.05 -1.67
CA SER A 251 -29.27 -0.23 -1.12
C SER A 251 -29.10 -1.29 -2.22
N LYS A 252 -30.03 -1.33 -3.16
CA LYS A 252 -30.01 -2.24 -4.31
C LYS A 252 -28.99 -1.82 -5.37
N ASP A 253 -28.89 -0.52 -5.64
CA ASP A 253 -27.87 -0.01 -6.55
C ASP A 253 -26.44 -0.23 -6.01
N ARG A 254 -26.26 -0.26 -4.68
CA ARG A 254 -24.96 -0.59 -4.08
C ARG A 254 -24.51 -2.01 -4.40
N GLU A 255 -25.42 -2.97 -4.43
CA GLU A 255 -25.11 -4.34 -4.83
C GLU A 255 -24.71 -4.42 -6.31
N ASP A 256 -25.45 -3.72 -7.18
CA ASP A 256 -25.14 -3.62 -8.61
C ASP A 256 -23.76 -2.98 -8.86
N VAL A 257 -23.45 -1.88 -8.15
CA VAL A 257 -22.15 -1.22 -8.18
C VAL A 257 -21.06 -2.15 -7.64
N ALA A 258 -21.33 -2.84 -6.54
CA ALA A 258 -20.36 -3.74 -5.94
C ALA A 258 -19.98 -4.90 -6.88
N HIS A 259 -20.98 -5.46 -7.55
CA HIS A 259 -20.83 -6.47 -8.58
C HIS A 259 -20.09 -5.93 -9.81
N PHE A 260 -20.42 -4.72 -10.27
CA PHE A 260 -19.71 -4.06 -11.37
C PHE A 260 -18.22 -3.87 -11.04
N GLU A 261 -17.89 -3.31 -9.89
CA GLU A 261 -16.52 -3.12 -9.42
C GLU A 261 -15.76 -4.45 -9.31
N SER A 262 -16.43 -5.52 -8.83
CA SER A 262 -15.83 -6.86 -8.80
C SER A 262 -15.51 -7.38 -10.20
N ARG A 263 -16.39 -7.17 -11.18
CA ARG A 263 -16.14 -7.57 -12.58
C ARG A 263 -15.04 -6.74 -13.23
N VAL A 264 -15.01 -5.45 -12.94
CA VAL A 264 -13.93 -4.55 -13.35
C VAL A 264 -12.60 -5.03 -12.79
N GLY A 265 -12.52 -5.32 -11.49
CA GLY A 265 -11.28 -5.80 -10.86
C GLY A 265 -10.73 -7.09 -11.49
N VAL A 266 -11.61 -8.02 -11.86
CA VAL A 266 -11.20 -9.23 -12.60
C VAL A 266 -10.73 -8.88 -14.02
N ALA A 267 -11.47 -8.05 -14.75
CA ALA A 267 -11.10 -7.64 -16.10
C ALA A 267 -9.74 -6.91 -16.12
N ILE A 268 -9.50 -6.02 -15.16
CA ILE A 268 -8.21 -5.35 -14.94
C ILE A 268 -7.10 -6.40 -14.75
N THR A 269 -7.30 -7.36 -13.84
CA THR A 269 -6.34 -8.44 -13.57
C THR A 269 -6.03 -9.29 -14.81
N ASP A 270 -7.04 -9.65 -15.59
CA ASP A 270 -6.87 -10.39 -16.84
C ASP A 270 -6.12 -9.58 -17.90
N MET A 271 -6.40 -8.29 -18.01
CA MET A 271 -5.68 -7.38 -18.90
C MET A 271 -4.19 -7.29 -18.53
N PHE A 272 -3.82 -7.37 -17.25
CA PHE A 272 -2.43 -7.43 -16.83
C PHE A 272 -1.72 -8.69 -17.30
N LEU A 273 -2.36 -9.84 -17.13
CA LEU A 273 -1.81 -11.10 -17.62
C LEU A 273 -1.60 -11.03 -19.14
N LEU A 274 -2.59 -10.51 -19.87
CA LEU A 274 -2.51 -10.30 -21.32
C LEU A 274 -1.40 -9.32 -21.70
N ARG A 275 -1.20 -8.21 -20.97
CA ARG A 275 -0.11 -7.24 -21.21
C ARG A 275 1.25 -7.89 -21.01
N ARG A 276 1.44 -8.66 -19.92
CA ARG A 276 2.69 -9.41 -19.67
C ARG A 276 2.96 -10.43 -20.77
N VAL A 277 1.95 -11.20 -21.17
CA VAL A 277 2.06 -12.17 -22.28
C VAL A 277 2.36 -11.46 -23.60
N SER A 278 1.77 -10.29 -23.85
CA SER A 278 1.99 -9.51 -25.06
C SER A 278 3.41 -8.95 -25.14
N VAL A 279 3.95 -8.42 -24.02
CA VAL A 279 5.35 -7.96 -23.94
C VAL A 279 6.32 -9.13 -24.15
N MET A 280 6.05 -10.27 -23.53
CA MET A 280 6.84 -11.49 -23.76
C MET A 280 6.76 -11.94 -25.23
N SER A 281 5.57 -11.89 -25.83
CA SER A 281 5.39 -12.22 -27.25
C SER A 281 6.13 -11.25 -28.16
N LEU A 282 6.13 -9.95 -27.85
CA LEU A 282 6.89 -8.94 -28.58
C LEU A 282 8.40 -9.20 -28.47
N TYR A 283 8.90 -9.53 -27.27
CA TYR A 283 10.30 -9.90 -27.08
C TYR A 283 10.68 -11.15 -27.89
N LEU A 284 9.81 -12.16 -27.94
CA LEU A 284 10.01 -13.35 -28.77
C LEU A 284 9.99 -13.03 -30.27
N LEU A 285 9.10 -12.13 -30.71
CA LEU A 285 9.07 -11.66 -32.10
C LEU A 285 10.32 -10.87 -32.46
N ILE A 286 10.78 -9.97 -31.60
CA ILE A 286 12.04 -9.23 -31.77
C ILE A 286 13.22 -10.20 -31.83
N SER A 287 13.30 -11.16 -30.91
CA SER A 287 14.34 -12.20 -30.90
C SER A 287 14.33 -13.01 -32.20
N ARG A 288 13.14 -13.42 -32.67
CA ARG A 288 12.97 -14.13 -33.94
C ARG A 288 13.37 -13.26 -35.15
N LEU A 289 13.07 -11.96 -35.13
CA LEU A 289 13.50 -11.04 -36.18
C LEU A 289 15.03 -10.94 -36.21
N PHE A 290 15.69 -10.89 -35.05
CA PHE A 290 17.14 -10.92 -34.98
C PHE A 290 17.72 -12.22 -35.53
N GLU A 291 17.17 -13.37 -35.16
CA GLU A 291 17.60 -14.68 -35.70
C GLU A 291 17.49 -14.70 -37.24
N VAL A 292 16.32 -14.36 -37.78
CA VAL A 292 16.08 -14.40 -39.24
C VAL A 292 16.90 -13.36 -39.99
N ALA A 293 17.08 -12.15 -39.44
CA ALA A 293 17.82 -11.08 -40.10
C ALA A 293 19.34 -11.35 -40.10
N TRP A 294 19.88 -11.99 -39.06
CA TRP A 294 21.31 -12.27 -38.96
C TRP A 294 21.79 -13.31 -39.95
N ASP A 295 20.95 -14.28 -40.31
CA ASP A 295 21.28 -15.30 -41.31
C ASP A 295 21.42 -14.74 -42.73
N GLY A 296 20.82 -13.57 -43.01
CA GLY A 296 20.84 -12.96 -44.33
C GLY A 296 22.10 -12.15 -44.67
N ILE A 297 22.94 -11.82 -43.68
CA ILE A 297 24.09 -10.92 -43.85
C ILE A 297 25.38 -11.70 -43.50
N PRO A 298 26.30 -11.91 -44.47
CA PRO A 298 27.48 -12.76 -44.27
C PRO A 298 28.38 -12.36 -43.08
N GLY A 299 28.41 -11.07 -42.73
CA GLY A 299 29.17 -10.58 -41.59
C GLY A 299 28.60 -11.01 -40.23
N TYR A 300 27.27 -11.13 -40.13
CA TYR A 300 26.60 -11.53 -38.88
C TYR A 300 26.55 -13.05 -38.71
N GLU A 301 26.56 -13.82 -39.81
CA GLU A 301 26.63 -15.29 -39.78
C GLU A 301 27.83 -15.80 -38.97
N SER A 302 29.00 -15.18 -39.14
CA SER A 302 30.20 -15.53 -38.36
C SER A 302 30.04 -15.24 -36.86
N VAL A 303 29.32 -14.16 -36.51
CA VAL A 303 29.07 -13.79 -35.11
C VAL A 303 28.05 -14.76 -34.49
N SER A 304 26.96 -15.06 -35.21
CA SER A 304 25.92 -16.00 -34.79
C SER A 304 26.51 -17.39 -34.55
N THR A 305 27.33 -17.91 -35.47
CA THR A 305 28.01 -19.20 -35.31
C THR A 305 28.95 -19.22 -34.10
N THR A 306 29.68 -18.12 -33.88
CA THR A 306 30.57 -18.01 -32.71
C THR A 306 29.77 -18.00 -31.40
N LEU A 307 28.66 -17.25 -31.36
CA LEU A 307 27.76 -17.20 -30.22
C LEU A 307 27.13 -18.59 -29.98
N GLU A 308 26.76 -19.30 -31.05
CA GLU A 308 26.17 -20.63 -30.95
C GLU A 308 27.14 -21.66 -30.38
N VAL A 309 28.39 -21.66 -30.84
CA VAL A 309 29.44 -22.52 -30.27
C VAL A 309 29.76 -22.11 -28.83
N ALA A 310 29.71 -20.81 -28.51
CA ALA A 310 29.96 -20.30 -27.17
C ALA A 310 28.79 -20.55 -26.20
N LYS A 311 27.53 -20.67 -26.68
CA LYS A 311 26.32 -20.73 -25.83
C LYS A 311 26.39 -21.81 -24.77
N GLY A 312 26.88 -23.00 -25.12
CA GLY A 312 27.02 -24.11 -24.16
C GLY A 312 28.02 -23.79 -23.04
N ARG A 313 29.15 -23.15 -23.37
CA ARG A 313 30.16 -22.73 -22.39
C ARG A 313 29.70 -21.55 -21.56
N LEU A 314 29.04 -20.57 -22.17
CA LEU A 314 28.47 -19.40 -21.50
C LEU A 314 27.33 -19.79 -20.54
N LEU A 315 26.44 -20.70 -20.95
CA LEU A 315 25.38 -21.20 -20.08
C LEU A 315 25.95 -21.98 -18.89
N PHE A 316 26.98 -22.80 -19.11
CA PHE A 316 27.62 -23.51 -18.01
C PHE A 316 28.33 -22.55 -17.05
N PHE A 317 29.17 -21.65 -17.58
CA PHE A 317 29.92 -20.71 -16.75
C PHE A 317 29.01 -19.67 -16.07
N GLY A 318 28.20 -18.95 -16.86
CA GLY A 318 27.32 -17.89 -16.36
C GLY A 318 26.11 -18.42 -15.59
N GLY A 319 25.47 -19.48 -16.09
CA GLY A 319 24.28 -20.04 -15.45
C GLY A 319 24.61 -20.85 -14.20
N VAL A 320 25.54 -21.80 -14.32
CA VAL A 320 25.85 -22.73 -13.22
C VAL A 320 26.89 -22.14 -12.27
N ILE A 321 28.09 -21.81 -12.76
CA ILE A 321 29.19 -21.40 -11.86
C ILE A 321 28.90 -20.04 -11.23
N PHE A 322 28.67 -19.02 -12.06
CA PHE A 322 28.38 -17.67 -11.58
C PHE A 322 27.06 -17.62 -10.81
N GLY A 323 26.00 -18.29 -11.30
CA GLY A 323 24.75 -18.44 -10.56
C GLY A 323 24.93 -19.05 -9.17
N CYS A 324 25.68 -20.16 -9.04
CA CYS A 324 25.99 -20.74 -7.74
C CYS A 324 26.76 -19.79 -6.83
N LEU A 325 27.73 -19.03 -7.36
CA LEU A 325 28.46 -18.03 -6.58
C LEU A 325 27.51 -16.95 -6.05
N VAL A 326 26.65 -16.38 -6.90
CA VAL A 326 25.65 -15.38 -6.50
C VAL A 326 24.72 -15.95 -5.42
N LEU A 327 24.25 -17.19 -5.55
CA LEU A 327 23.38 -17.83 -4.56
C LEU A 327 24.08 -18.06 -3.21
N VAL A 328 25.38 -18.40 -3.22
CA VAL A 328 26.19 -18.55 -2.00
C VAL A 328 26.39 -17.19 -1.32
N PHE A 329 26.74 -16.15 -2.08
CA PHE A 329 26.89 -14.79 -1.54
C PHE A 329 25.56 -14.23 -1.02
N ALA A 330 24.47 -14.43 -1.74
CA ALA A 330 23.13 -14.06 -1.27
C ALA A 330 22.73 -14.82 0.01
N GLY A 331 23.06 -16.11 0.11
CA GLY A 331 22.85 -16.89 1.33
C GLY A 331 23.67 -16.34 2.50
N GLY A 332 24.96 -16.04 2.27
CA GLY A 332 25.83 -15.41 3.24
C GLY A 332 25.34 -14.03 3.69
N GLY A 333 24.92 -13.19 2.75
CA GLY A 333 24.38 -11.85 3.03
C GLY A 333 23.08 -11.90 3.84
N MET A 334 22.17 -12.83 3.53
CA MET A 334 20.95 -13.04 4.31
C MET A 334 21.27 -13.50 5.75
N LEU A 335 22.23 -14.42 5.92
CA LEU A 335 22.62 -14.90 7.26
C LEU A 335 23.34 -13.83 8.08
N ALA A 336 24.17 -13.01 7.43
CA ALA A 336 24.96 -11.96 8.08
C ALA A 336 24.13 -10.70 8.39
N PHE A 337 23.30 -10.26 7.45
CA PHE A 337 22.64 -8.95 7.50
C PHE A 337 21.12 -9.02 7.51
N GLY A 338 20.51 -10.19 7.30
CA GLY A 338 19.05 -10.29 7.12
C GLY A 338 18.22 -9.88 8.35
N GLN A 339 18.85 -9.73 9.52
CA GLN A 339 18.19 -9.19 10.72
C GLN A 339 18.24 -7.66 10.81
N GLN A 340 19.16 -7.01 10.09
CA GLN A 340 19.48 -5.59 10.25
C GLN A 340 19.21 -4.78 8.98
N LEU A 341 19.44 -5.37 7.80
CA LEU A 341 19.24 -4.72 6.51
C LEU A 341 18.00 -5.31 5.81
N HIS A 342 17.10 -4.43 5.40
CA HIS A 342 15.86 -4.81 4.73
C HIS A 342 16.14 -5.48 3.37
N GLU A 343 17.20 -5.07 2.68
CA GLU A 343 17.63 -5.58 1.39
C GLU A 343 18.01 -7.08 1.46
N PHE A 344 18.41 -7.55 2.65
CA PHE A 344 18.84 -8.94 2.89
C PHE A 344 17.85 -9.77 3.71
N HIS A 345 16.65 -9.23 4.01
CA HIS A 345 15.71 -9.90 4.94
C HIS A 345 15.10 -11.20 4.37
N THR A 346 14.90 -11.27 3.06
CA THR A 346 14.44 -12.47 2.34
C THR A 346 15.51 -12.97 1.39
N TYR A 347 15.51 -14.28 1.14
CA TYR A 347 16.49 -14.88 0.24
C TYR A 347 16.38 -14.33 -1.19
N SER A 348 15.16 -14.09 -1.69
CA SER A 348 14.93 -13.47 -3.00
C SER A 348 15.51 -12.06 -3.09
N ASN A 349 15.24 -11.21 -2.09
CA ASN A 349 15.76 -9.84 -2.08
C ASN A 349 17.28 -9.83 -1.93
N SER A 350 17.84 -10.77 -1.17
CA SER A 350 19.28 -10.95 -1.05
C SER A 350 19.93 -11.30 -2.39
N ILE A 351 19.30 -12.15 -3.23
CA ILE A 351 19.79 -12.46 -4.57
C ILE A 351 19.81 -11.21 -5.45
N VAL A 352 18.71 -10.45 -5.48
CA VAL A 352 18.60 -9.22 -6.27
C VAL A 352 19.63 -8.19 -5.80
N SER A 353 19.74 -7.96 -4.50
CA SER A 353 20.70 -7.01 -3.91
C SER A 353 22.14 -7.42 -4.21
N THR A 354 22.45 -8.72 -4.12
CA THR A 354 23.77 -9.25 -4.48
C THR A 354 24.08 -9.01 -5.97
N LEU A 355 23.12 -9.22 -6.86
CA LEU A 355 23.29 -8.94 -8.29
C LEU A 355 23.47 -7.45 -8.58
N ILE A 356 22.74 -6.57 -7.90
CA ILE A 356 22.90 -5.12 -8.02
C ILE A 356 24.31 -4.72 -7.60
N VAL A 357 24.78 -5.18 -6.44
CA VAL A 357 26.15 -4.88 -5.96
C VAL A 357 27.20 -5.35 -6.96
N ILE A 358 27.07 -6.57 -7.49
CA ILE A 358 28.05 -7.13 -8.43
C ILE A 358 28.04 -6.37 -9.77
N THR A 359 26.87 -5.96 -10.27
CA THR A 359 26.75 -5.37 -11.62
C THR A 359 26.94 -3.86 -11.63
N THR A 360 26.46 -3.16 -10.62
CA THR A 360 26.46 -1.69 -10.57
C THR A 360 27.52 -1.12 -9.63
N GLY A 361 27.99 -1.90 -8.64
CA GLY A 361 28.89 -1.39 -7.61
C GLY A 361 28.26 -0.31 -6.75
N ASP A 362 26.96 -0.41 -6.45
CA ASP A 362 26.20 0.57 -5.67
C ASP A 362 26.88 0.91 -4.34
N ALA A 363 27.32 2.17 -4.23
CA ALA A 363 28.08 2.66 -3.08
C ALA A 363 27.21 2.84 -1.83
N ASP A 364 25.93 3.11 -1.99
CA ASP A 364 25.02 3.38 -0.87
C ASP A 364 24.78 2.09 -0.08
N LEU A 365 24.58 0.97 -0.79
CA LEU A 365 24.42 -0.33 -0.13
C LEU A 365 25.72 -0.77 0.57
N TYR A 366 26.86 -0.43 -0.02
CA TYR A 366 28.17 -0.71 0.57
C TYR A 366 28.38 0.08 1.87
N GLU A 367 28.02 1.36 1.90
CA GLU A 367 28.11 2.20 3.10
C GLU A 367 27.19 1.68 4.22
N LYS A 368 25.93 1.33 3.88
CA LYS A 368 25.00 0.70 4.84
C LYS A 368 25.57 -0.58 5.45
N GLN A 369 26.19 -1.43 4.62
CA GLN A 369 26.82 -2.68 5.09
C GLN A 369 28.00 -2.40 6.03
N HIS A 370 28.78 -1.35 5.79
CA HIS A 370 29.96 -1.03 6.61
C HIS A 370 29.58 -0.45 7.98
N ILE A 371 28.44 0.23 8.08
CA ILE A 371 27.93 0.75 9.37
C ILE A 371 27.47 -0.39 10.28
N VAL A 372 27.06 -1.52 9.70
CA VAL A 372 26.44 -2.64 10.42
C VAL A 372 27.46 -3.74 10.67
N ASP A 373 27.83 -3.98 11.94
CA ASP A 373 28.68 -5.13 12.29
C ASP A 373 27.86 -6.44 12.28
N PRO A 374 28.11 -7.35 11.32
CA PRO A 374 27.32 -8.57 11.14
C PRO A 374 27.49 -9.57 12.29
N PHE A 375 28.58 -9.49 13.06
CA PHE A 375 28.86 -10.41 14.16
C PHE A 375 28.38 -9.87 15.51
N LEU A 376 28.25 -8.55 15.65
CA LEU A 376 27.80 -7.93 16.91
C LEU A 376 26.28 -7.85 17.07
N ALA A 377 25.50 -8.06 16.01
CA ALA A 377 24.04 -8.15 16.08
C ALA A 377 23.57 -9.10 17.20
N ASN A 378 24.26 -10.24 17.34
CA ASN A 378 23.92 -11.26 18.33
C ASN A 378 24.42 -10.91 19.75
N ARG A 379 25.44 -10.04 19.89
CA ARG A 379 25.99 -9.64 21.20
C ARG A 379 25.23 -8.47 21.82
N HIS A 380 24.73 -7.52 21.04
CA HIS A 380 24.05 -6.34 21.60
C HIS A 380 22.75 -6.67 22.33
N CYS A 381 22.01 -7.70 21.90
CA CYS A 381 20.83 -8.17 22.61
C CYS A 381 21.18 -8.77 23.99
N SER A 382 22.38 -9.34 24.15
CA SER A 382 22.85 -9.88 25.43
C SER A 382 23.33 -8.80 26.42
N HIS A 383 23.94 -7.73 25.91
CA HIS A 383 24.42 -6.62 26.75
C HIS A 383 23.28 -5.68 27.16
N ALA A 384 22.35 -5.37 26.27
CA ALA A 384 21.14 -4.62 26.63
C ALA A 384 20.31 -5.35 27.70
N ARG A 385 20.22 -6.69 27.63
CA ARG A 385 19.61 -7.51 28.69
C ARG A 385 20.37 -7.45 30.02
N ARG A 386 21.70 -7.47 30.00
CA ARG A 386 22.48 -7.31 31.25
C ARG A 386 22.30 -5.92 31.84
N SER A 387 22.40 -4.85 31.05
CA SER A 387 22.22 -3.48 31.54
C SER A 387 20.79 -3.22 32.03
N ALA A 388 19.76 -3.73 31.35
CA ALA A 388 18.37 -3.62 31.81
C ALA A 388 18.10 -4.45 33.08
N ALA A 389 18.72 -5.64 33.21
CA ALA A 389 18.65 -6.43 34.43
C ALA A 389 19.38 -5.75 35.61
N THR A 390 20.51 -5.08 35.35
CA THR A 390 21.24 -4.35 36.41
C THR A 390 20.45 -3.12 36.86
N ALA A 391 19.85 -2.38 35.92
CA ALA A 391 19.00 -1.22 36.22
C ALA A 391 17.69 -1.59 36.95
N LEU A 392 17.17 -2.80 36.76
CA LEU A 392 16.02 -3.32 37.51
C LEU A 392 16.39 -3.77 38.92
N ASP A 393 17.60 -4.32 39.10
CA ASP A 393 18.13 -4.70 40.42
C ASP A 393 18.42 -3.45 41.27
N ASP A 394 19.02 -2.41 40.67
CA ASP A 394 19.26 -1.13 41.34
C ASP A 394 17.94 -0.44 41.76
N ARG A 395 16.86 -0.58 40.98
CA ARG A 395 15.52 -0.06 41.34
C ARG A 395 14.79 -0.89 42.41
N ALA A 396 15.18 -2.14 42.63
CA ALA A 396 14.60 -2.97 43.68
C ALA A 396 15.18 -2.61 45.06
N ASP A 397 16.44 -2.16 45.12
CA ASP A 397 17.11 -1.77 46.37
C ASP A 397 16.65 -0.38 46.88
N GLU A 398 16.24 0.53 45.99
CA GLU A 398 15.71 1.85 46.39
C GLU A 398 14.30 1.81 47.00
N ARG A 399 13.47 0.79 46.70
CA ARG A 399 12.12 0.67 47.28
C ARG A 399 12.11 0.22 48.75
N GLY A 400 13.26 -0.15 49.31
CA GLY A 400 13.39 -0.54 50.71
C GLY A 400 13.65 0.60 51.70
N LYS A 401 13.85 1.85 51.24
CA LYS A 401 14.38 2.94 52.09
C LYS A 401 13.48 4.14 52.35
N PHE A 402 12.24 4.17 51.86
CA PHE A 402 11.35 5.29 52.16
C PHE A 402 10.00 4.82 52.68
N LEU A 403 9.83 4.95 54.00
CA LEU A 403 8.68 5.47 54.75
C LEU A 403 9.03 5.34 56.26
N PRO A 404 8.46 6.14 57.20
CA PRO A 404 7.41 7.16 57.05
C PRO A 404 7.67 8.48 57.82
N ALA A 405 7.03 9.57 57.39
CA ALA A 405 6.65 10.79 58.14
C ALA A 405 6.20 11.83 57.10
N ARG A 406 5.23 12.73 57.27
CA ARG A 406 4.31 13.15 58.34
C ARG A 406 3.48 14.30 57.74
N ASP A 407 2.30 14.54 58.30
CA ASP A 407 1.33 15.61 57.95
C ASP A 407 1.91 17.03 57.79
N ARG A 408 1.33 17.79 56.84
CA ARG A 408 0.94 19.24 56.86
C ARG A 408 0.64 19.69 55.42
N VAL A 409 -0.60 20.07 55.05
CA VAL A 409 -1.18 21.43 55.15
C VAL A 409 -0.17 22.50 54.78
N ASP A 410 -0.33 23.12 53.61
CA ASP A 410 -0.58 24.55 53.45
C ASP A 410 -0.89 24.87 51.98
N ASP A 411 -1.89 25.73 51.82
CA ASP A 411 -2.32 26.39 50.59
C ASP A 411 -1.24 27.39 50.14
N GLU A 412 -0.83 27.39 48.87
CA GLU A 412 -0.20 28.56 48.25
C GLU A 412 -0.70 28.74 46.81
N GLU A 413 -1.34 29.90 46.62
CA GLU A 413 -1.65 30.60 45.38
C GLU A 413 -0.36 31.17 44.76
N GLU A 414 -0.17 31.01 43.44
CA GLU A 414 0.64 31.85 42.54
C GLU A 414 -0.03 31.63 41.16
N GLU A 415 -0.77 32.53 40.51
CA GLU A 415 -0.60 33.95 40.15
C GLU A 415 0.68 34.26 39.33
N GLU A 416 0.44 34.95 38.20
CA GLU A 416 1.40 35.65 37.31
C GLU A 416 2.23 34.79 36.33
N ASP A 417 2.51 35.15 35.06
CA ASP A 417 2.11 36.27 34.20
C ASP A 417 2.62 36.03 32.76
N GLU A 418 1.98 36.72 31.80
CA GLU A 418 2.57 37.48 30.66
C GLU A 418 3.72 36.87 29.81
N GLU A 419 3.54 36.67 28.50
CA GLU A 419 3.74 37.66 27.40
C GLU A 419 5.05 37.35 26.64
N GLU A 420 4.96 37.05 25.34
CA GLU A 420 5.77 37.74 24.32
C GLU A 420 5.34 37.37 22.91
N ALA A 421 4.80 38.38 22.22
CA ALA A 421 4.58 38.40 20.78
C ALA A 421 5.90 38.80 20.08
N GLY A 422 6.42 37.92 19.24
CA GLY A 422 7.61 38.16 18.42
C GLY A 422 7.27 38.45 16.96
N GLU A 423 7.06 39.73 16.64
CA GLU A 423 6.86 40.28 15.31
C GLU A 423 8.15 40.18 14.46
N HIS A 424 8.13 39.41 13.36
CA HIS A 424 9.21 39.45 12.35
C HIS A 424 8.70 39.77 10.94
N ARG A 425 8.66 41.08 10.66
CA ARG A 425 8.75 41.68 9.32
C ARG A 425 9.99 41.17 8.57
N ARG A 426 9.82 40.55 7.40
CA ARG A 426 10.80 40.64 6.30
C ARG A 426 10.15 40.93 4.96
N ARG A 427 10.61 42.05 4.42
CA ARG A 427 10.30 42.74 3.16
C ARG A 427 10.40 41.83 1.93
N ALA A 428 9.36 41.89 1.09
CA ALA A 428 9.42 41.53 -0.32
C ALA A 428 10.38 42.46 -1.08
N ARG A 429 11.24 41.88 -1.93
CA ARG A 429 11.94 42.59 -3.02
C ARG A 429 11.35 42.11 -4.34
N VAL A 430 10.71 43.04 -5.04
CA VAL A 430 10.29 42.92 -6.44
C VAL A 430 11.51 43.14 -7.34
N PRO A 431 11.78 42.28 -8.34
CA PRO A 431 12.68 42.61 -9.45
C PRO A 431 11.90 43.29 -10.61
N PRO A 432 12.53 44.23 -11.34
CA PRO A 432 11.90 44.93 -12.47
C PRO A 432 11.86 44.09 -13.76
N PRO A 433 10.93 44.38 -14.69
CA PRO A 433 10.89 43.72 -15.99
C PRO A 433 11.91 44.35 -16.95
N GLY A 434 12.74 43.52 -17.58
CA GLY A 434 13.54 43.87 -18.76
C GLY A 434 13.18 42.91 -19.90
N THR A 435 12.46 43.36 -20.92
CA THR A 435 12.93 43.92 -22.21
C THR A 435 13.29 42.86 -23.25
N VAL A 436 12.43 42.84 -24.27
CA VAL A 436 12.50 42.19 -25.57
C VAL A 436 13.78 42.56 -26.34
N VAL A 437 14.46 41.55 -26.90
CA VAL A 437 15.05 41.55 -28.26
C VAL A 437 14.87 40.16 -28.85
#